data_AF-A0A952P970-F1
#
_entry.id   AF-A0A952P970-F1
#
_cell.length_a   1.000
_cell.length_b   1.000
_cell.length_c   1.000
_cell.angle_alpha   90.00
_cell.angle_beta   90.00
_cell.angle_gamma   90.00
#
_symmetry.space_group_name_H-M   'P 1'
#
loop_
_entity.id
_entity.type
_entity.pdbx_description
1 polymer ?
#
loop_
_entity_poly.entity_id
_entity_poly.type
_entity_poly.pdbx_seq_one_letter_code
_entity_poly.pdbx_strand_id
1 'polypeptide(L)'
;MRKIHYLIVISVILLLQCCDNPTEPSKIKRILPLDKGNIWIYQEYEVKGEDSLVKYKMDTIKVLSDTIIDDFRFSYIKYFSRIFSFGYINDSLLSYVDPNYKLNHYLIYTYPCNVGDFYSSDFGLCKVENIDTTITVRAGKFRCIKYKFYARMGTGHGFDDYHYCSPGVGLIKIEHLENSHSQKGVFIKKSEKELISYNIKD
;
A
#
# COMPACT_ATOMS: atom_id res chain seq x y z
N MET A 1 -20.24 34.50 36.08
CA MET A 1 -20.56 34.58 34.63
C MET A 1 -19.34 34.48 33.67
N ARG A 2 -18.12 34.91 34.05
CA ARG A 2 -16.92 34.77 33.18
C ARG A 2 -16.49 33.31 32.86
N LYS A 3 -16.75 32.34 33.74
CA LYS A 3 -16.35 30.93 33.52
C LYS A 3 -17.13 30.20 32.41
N ILE A 4 -18.35 30.64 32.10
CA ILE A 4 -19.19 30.04 31.03
C ILE A 4 -18.67 30.44 29.65
N HIS A 5 -18.06 31.63 29.51
CA HIS A 5 -17.51 32.09 28.22
C HIS A 5 -16.30 31.25 27.77
N TYR A 6 -15.46 30.79 28.71
CA TYR A 6 -14.30 29.94 28.37
C TYR A 6 -14.71 28.54 27.87
N LEU A 7 -15.79 27.97 28.41
CA LEU A 7 -16.32 26.67 27.96
C LEU A 7 -16.88 26.73 26.54
N ILE A 8 -17.52 27.84 26.17
CA ILE A 8 -18.06 28.03 24.81
C ILE A 8 -16.92 28.17 23.79
N VAL A 9 -15.85 28.91 24.11
CA VAL A 9 -14.71 29.09 23.21
C VAL A 9 -13.96 27.76 22.97
N ILE A 10 -13.79 26.93 24.01
CA ILE A 10 -13.14 25.61 23.88
C ILE A 10 -14.01 24.65 23.04
N SER A 11 -15.34 24.70 23.19
CA SER A 11 -16.26 23.89 22.39
C SER A 11 -16.25 24.26 20.90
N VAL A 12 -16.07 25.54 20.55
CA VAL A 12 -16.01 26.00 19.16
C VAL A 12 -14.70 25.58 18.49
N ILE A 13 -13.59 25.56 19.23
CA ILE A 13 -12.28 25.12 18.72
C ILE A 13 -12.26 23.60 18.45
N LEU A 14 -12.99 22.81 19.25
CA LEU A 14 -13.12 21.36 19.03
C LEU A 14 -14.01 21.00 17.83
N LEU A 15 -14.99 21.85 17.49
CA LEU A 15 -15.85 21.64 16.31
C LEU A 15 -15.17 22.03 14.99
N LEU A 16 -14.03 22.74 15.05
CA LEU A 16 -13.20 23.07 13.88
C LEU A 16 -12.12 22.02 13.61
N GLN A 17 -12.04 20.94 14.40
CA GLN A 17 -11.17 19.81 14.10
C GLN A 17 -11.74 18.97 12.95
N CYS A 18 -11.30 19.33 11.75
CA CYS A 18 -11.09 18.47 10.58
C CYS A 18 -12.28 17.62 10.12
N CYS A 19 -13.18 18.26 9.36
CA CYS A 19 -13.76 17.57 8.21
C CYS A 19 -12.69 17.46 7.12
N ASP A 20 -11.75 16.53 7.26
CA ASP A 20 -10.86 16.16 6.17
C ASP A 20 -11.71 15.42 5.12
N ASN A 21 -12.24 16.19 4.18
CA ASN A 21 -12.80 15.64 2.97
C ASN A 21 -11.68 14.82 2.30
N PRO A 22 -11.95 13.56 1.92
CA PRO A 22 -10.95 12.77 1.24
C PRO A 22 -10.53 13.54 -0.02
N THR A 23 -9.24 13.83 -0.13
CA THR A 23 -8.67 14.53 -1.28
C THR A 23 -9.14 13.81 -2.54
N GLU A 24 -9.77 14.54 -3.47
CA GLU A 24 -10.14 13.94 -4.75
C GLU A 24 -8.89 13.33 -5.39
N PRO A 25 -9.00 12.15 -6.01
CA PRO A 25 -7.87 11.53 -6.66
C PRO A 25 -7.34 12.52 -7.70
N SER A 26 -6.11 12.99 -7.47
CA SER A 26 -5.39 13.80 -8.43
C SER A 26 -5.43 13.11 -9.79
N LYS A 27 -5.41 13.87 -10.89
CA LYS A 27 -5.35 13.34 -12.27
C LYS A 27 -4.10 12.46 -12.54
N ILE A 28 -3.31 12.15 -11.51
CA ILE A 28 -2.15 11.27 -11.55
C ILE A 28 -2.59 9.88 -12.02
N LYS A 29 -2.12 9.53 -13.21
CA LYS A 29 -2.39 8.26 -13.90
C LYS A 29 -1.62 7.06 -13.34
N ARG A 30 -0.95 7.20 -12.19
CA ARG A 30 0.00 6.19 -11.69
C ARG A 30 -0.34 5.81 -10.27
N ILE A 31 -0.29 4.51 -9.99
CA ILE A 31 -0.60 3.99 -8.65
C ILE A 31 0.46 4.38 -7.60
N LEU A 32 1.74 4.44 -7.98
CA LEU A 32 2.90 4.69 -7.12
C LEU A 32 3.83 5.71 -7.82
N PRO A 33 3.95 6.95 -7.33
CA PRO A 33 4.85 7.93 -7.93
C PRO A 33 6.32 7.51 -7.82
N LEU A 34 7.00 7.29 -8.94
CA LEU A 34 8.37 6.77 -8.99
C LEU A 34 9.46 7.83 -9.15
N ASP A 35 9.15 9.10 -8.87
CA ASP A 35 10.11 10.18 -9.04
C ASP A 35 11.22 10.15 -7.97
N LYS A 36 12.44 10.50 -8.40
CA LYS A 36 13.63 10.44 -7.54
C LYS A 36 13.47 11.29 -6.28
N GLY A 37 13.67 10.64 -5.13
CA GLY A 37 13.58 11.28 -3.83
C GLY A 37 12.20 11.21 -3.18
N ASN A 38 11.21 10.57 -3.80
CA ASN A 38 9.97 10.19 -3.12
C ASN A 38 10.26 9.20 -1.99
N ILE A 39 9.58 9.35 -0.86
CA ILE A 39 9.79 8.58 0.38
C ILE A 39 8.45 8.19 1.00
N TRP A 40 8.36 6.96 1.49
CA TRP A 40 7.25 6.47 2.32
C TRP A 40 7.79 5.81 3.58
N ILE A 41 7.14 6.05 4.70
CA ILE A 41 7.48 5.47 5.99
C ILE A 41 6.29 4.65 6.47
N TYR A 42 6.54 3.38 6.76
CA TYR A 42 5.53 2.42 7.20
C TYR A 42 5.80 1.93 8.62
N GLN A 43 4.72 1.52 9.28
CA GLN A 43 4.74 0.79 10.54
C GLN A 43 4.16 -0.60 10.29
N GLU A 44 4.90 -1.63 10.65
CA GLU A 44 4.36 -3.00 10.71
C GLU A 44 3.96 -3.34 12.14
N TYR A 45 2.88 -4.10 12.24
CA TYR A 45 2.31 -4.66 13.46
C TYR A 45 2.14 -6.16 13.26
N GLU A 46 2.40 -6.94 14.31
CA GLU A 46 2.12 -8.37 14.35
C GLU A 46 1.02 -8.63 15.38
N VAL A 47 0.14 -9.59 15.08
CA VAL A 47 -0.87 -10.06 16.04
C VAL A 47 -0.20 -11.01 17.02
N LYS A 48 -0.21 -10.66 18.31
CA LYS A 48 0.19 -11.56 19.41
C LYS A 48 -1.04 -11.93 20.24
N GLY A 49 -1.29 -13.23 20.39
CA GLY A 49 -2.43 -13.74 21.14
C GLY A 49 -3.76 -13.53 20.42
N GLU A 50 -4.84 -13.36 21.19
CA GLU A 50 -6.21 -13.43 20.66
C GLU A 50 -6.63 -12.27 19.75
N ASP A 51 -6.01 -11.09 19.78
CA ASP A 51 -6.23 -10.00 18.80
C ASP A 51 -5.34 -8.75 19.01
N SER A 52 -4.31 -8.83 19.88
CA SER A 52 -3.51 -7.63 20.19
C SER A 52 -2.46 -7.37 19.10
N LEU A 53 -2.58 -6.24 18.40
CA LEU A 53 -1.55 -5.77 17.48
C LEU A 53 -0.39 -5.16 18.28
N VAL A 54 0.76 -5.80 18.21
CA VAL A 54 2.00 -5.31 18.81
C VAL A 54 2.85 -4.67 17.74
N LYS A 55 3.28 -3.44 18.01
CA LYS A 55 4.19 -2.69 17.15
C LYS A 55 5.46 -3.51 16.92
N TYR A 56 5.79 -3.78 15.66
CA TYR A 56 6.89 -4.66 15.29
C TYR A 56 8.10 -3.88 14.78
N LYS A 57 7.98 -3.16 13.65
CA LYS A 57 9.11 -2.42 13.06
C LYS A 57 8.67 -1.22 12.22
N MET A 58 9.60 -0.29 12.00
CA MET A 58 9.44 0.83 11.07
C MET A 58 10.20 0.55 9.79
N ASP A 59 9.56 0.81 8.64
CA ASP A 59 10.15 0.61 7.33
C ASP A 59 10.19 1.93 6.56
N THR A 60 11.22 2.11 5.74
CA THR A 60 11.32 3.26 4.83
C THR A 60 11.54 2.76 3.42
N ILE A 61 10.69 3.23 2.52
CA ILE A 61 10.79 3.05 1.08
C ILE A 61 11.26 4.38 0.49
N LYS A 62 12.28 4.36 -0.38
CA LYS A 62 12.80 5.58 -1.02
C LYS A 62 13.18 5.31 -2.47
N VAL A 63 12.75 6.19 -3.37
CA VAL A 63 13.25 6.21 -4.75
C VAL A 63 14.64 6.86 -4.77
N LEU A 64 15.66 6.10 -5.20
CA LEU A 64 17.06 6.53 -5.21
C LEU A 64 17.46 7.22 -6.50
N SER A 65 17.08 6.62 -7.63
CA SER A 65 17.46 7.04 -8.99
C SER A 65 16.57 6.35 -10.01
N ASP A 66 16.72 6.71 -11.27
CA ASP A 66 16.11 6.02 -12.41
C ASP A 66 17.15 5.58 -13.44
N THR A 67 16.71 4.75 -14.37
CA THR A 67 17.47 4.25 -15.51
C THR A 67 16.53 3.98 -16.68
N ILE A 68 17.09 3.75 -17.87
CA ILE A 68 16.36 3.31 -19.06
C ILE A 68 16.88 1.92 -19.45
N ILE A 69 15.97 0.97 -19.60
CA ILE A 69 16.25 -0.41 -20.02
C ILE A 69 15.26 -0.74 -21.14
N ASP A 70 15.77 -1.05 -22.33
CA ASP A 70 14.97 -1.39 -23.52
C ASP A 70 13.84 -0.38 -23.78
N ASP A 71 14.20 0.92 -23.79
CA ASP A 71 13.30 2.08 -23.96
C ASP A 71 12.27 2.31 -22.84
N PHE A 72 12.28 1.49 -21.79
CA PHE A 72 11.44 1.69 -20.61
C PHE A 72 12.19 2.35 -19.46
N ARG A 73 11.55 3.32 -18.81
CA ARG A 73 12.08 3.94 -17.60
C ARG A 73 11.79 3.07 -16.38
N PHE A 74 12.83 2.72 -15.63
CA PHE A 74 12.75 2.06 -14.34
C PHE A 74 13.35 2.94 -13.24
N SER A 75 12.83 2.83 -12.04
CA SER A 75 13.27 3.54 -10.85
C SER A 75 13.80 2.56 -9.81
N TYR A 76 14.99 2.82 -9.29
CA TYR A 76 15.59 2.04 -8.22
C TYR A 76 15.02 2.49 -6.88
N ILE A 77 14.31 1.60 -6.22
CA ILE A 77 13.67 1.82 -4.93
C ILE A 77 14.43 1.03 -3.86
N LYS A 78 14.88 1.74 -2.82
CA LYS A 78 15.40 1.11 -1.61
C LYS A 78 14.25 0.74 -0.69
N TYR A 79 14.21 -0.51 -0.29
CA TYR A 79 13.33 -1.02 0.77
C TYR A 79 14.16 -1.92 1.68
N PHE A 80 14.35 -1.48 2.93
CA PHE A 80 15.38 -2.00 3.84
C PHE A 80 16.79 -1.98 3.25
N SER A 81 17.47 -3.13 3.30
CA SER A 81 18.80 -3.38 2.73
C SER A 81 18.74 -3.84 1.27
N ARG A 82 17.55 -3.90 0.66
CA ARG A 82 17.38 -4.36 -0.72
C ARG A 82 17.03 -3.19 -1.65
N ILE A 83 17.45 -3.32 -2.90
CA ILE A 83 17.10 -2.41 -3.99
C ILE A 83 16.26 -3.19 -4.99
N PHE A 84 15.15 -2.60 -5.38
CA PHE A 84 14.22 -3.11 -6.37
C PHE A 84 14.14 -2.12 -7.53
N SER A 85 13.83 -2.59 -8.73
CA SER A 85 13.65 -1.73 -9.90
C SER A 85 12.19 -1.76 -10.30
N PHE A 86 11.46 -0.64 -10.19
CA PHE A 86 10.05 -0.57 -10.59
C PHE A 86 9.85 0.33 -11.80
N GLY A 87 8.88 0.00 -12.64
CA GLY A 87 8.59 0.77 -13.84
C GLY A 87 7.11 0.73 -14.20
N TYR A 88 6.77 1.43 -15.27
CA TYR A 88 5.41 1.50 -15.81
C TYR A 88 5.36 1.04 -17.25
N ILE A 89 4.41 0.15 -17.55
CA ILE A 89 4.02 -0.22 -18.92
C ILE A 89 2.49 -0.12 -18.96
N ASN A 90 1.97 0.69 -19.89
CA ASN A 90 0.54 0.96 -20.02
C ASN A 90 -0.13 1.32 -18.66
N ASP A 91 0.48 2.25 -17.93
CA ASP A 91 0.04 2.75 -16.59
C ASP A 91 0.02 1.71 -15.45
N SER A 92 0.32 0.44 -15.74
CA SER A 92 0.46 -0.62 -14.73
C SER A 92 1.86 -0.65 -14.14
N LEU A 93 1.95 -0.92 -12.83
CA LEU A 93 3.22 -0.97 -12.10
C LEU A 93 3.85 -2.35 -12.23
N LEU A 94 5.14 -2.41 -12.57
CA LEU A 94 5.89 -3.66 -12.71
C LEU A 94 7.16 -3.63 -11.86
N SER A 95 7.59 -4.82 -11.40
CA SER A 95 8.95 -5.05 -10.93
C SER A 95 9.81 -5.56 -12.08
N TYR A 96 11.05 -5.07 -12.13
CA TYR A 96 12.11 -5.60 -12.94
C TYR A 96 13.12 -6.28 -12.01
N VAL A 97 13.37 -7.55 -12.29
CA VAL A 97 14.43 -8.32 -11.65
C VAL A 97 15.45 -8.60 -12.73
N ASP A 98 16.66 -8.07 -12.59
CA ASP A 98 17.78 -8.36 -13.51
C ASP A 98 18.24 -9.81 -13.30
N PRO A 99 18.03 -10.72 -14.27
CA PRO A 99 18.52 -12.08 -14.20
C PRO A 99 19.57 -12.28 -15.30
N ASN A 100 20.47 -11.31 -15.47
CA ASN A 100 21.54 -11.27 -16.45
C ASN A 100 21.20 -11.35 -17.96
N TYR A 101 20.12 -11.95 -18.52
CA TYR A 101 19.97 -11.99 -20.00
C TYR A 101 18.54 -12.11 -20.61
N LYS A 102 17.44 -11.96 -19.87
CA LYS A 102 16.10 -11.78 -20.46
C LYS A 102 15.24 -10.89 -19.57
N LEU A 103 14.60 -9.88 -20.17
CA LEU A 103 13.58 -9.04 -19.53
C LEU A 103 12.48 -9.93 -18.94
N ASN A 104 12.52 -10.14 -17.63
CA ASN A 104 11.39 -10.66 -16.88
C ASN A 104 10.86 -9.50 -16.04
N HIS A 105 9.78 -8.89 -16.53
CA HIS A 105 8.98 -7.95 -15.74
C HIS A 105 7.81 -8.70 -15.14
N TYR A 106 7.57 -8.47 -13.85
CA TYR A 106 6.42 -9.02 -13.17
C TYR A 106 5.45 -7.89 -12.87
N LEU A 107 4.20 -8.06 -13.29
CA LEU A 107 3.13 -7.13 -12.94
C LEU A 107 2.98 -7.11 -11.42
N ILE A 108 2.99 -5.92 -10.82
CA ILE A 108 2.72 -5.73 -9.39
C ILE A 108 1.26 -5.32 -9.22
N TYR A 109 0.88 -4.21 -9.84
CA TYR A 109 -0.48 -3.68 -9.79
C TYR A 109 -0.93 -3.27 -11.19
N THR A 110 -2.10 -3.77 -11.60
CA THR A 110 -2.78 -3.25 -12.79
C THR A 110 -3.48 -1.93 -12.48
N TYR A 111 -3.29 -0.92 -13.33
CA TYR A 111 -3.96 0.38 -13.25
C TYR A 111 -3.97 1.06 -14.64
N PRO A 112 -5.07 1.72 -15.06
CA PRO A 112 -6.40 1.70 -14.42
C PRO A 112 -6.99 0.28 -14.40
N CYS A 113 -7.94 0.03 -13.50
CA CYS A 113 -8.51 -1.29 -13.28
C CYS A 113 -10.00 -1.23 -12.94
N ASN A 114 -10.70 -2.35 -13.15
CA ASN A 114 -12.09 -2.56 -12.79
C ASN A 114 -12.23 -3.56 -11.64
N VAL A 115 -13.34 -3.44 -10.89
CA VAL A 115 -13.71 -4.46 -9.91
C VAL A 115 -13.90 -5.80 -10.60
N GLY A 116 -13.26 -6.84 -10.09
CA GLY A 116 -13.29 -8.18 -10.65
C GLY A 116 -12.13 -8.52 -11.58
N ASP A 117 -11.32 -7.54 -12.00
CA ASP A 117 -10.11 -7.80 -12.78
C ASP A 117 -9.21 -8.82 -12.05
N PHE A 118 -8.67 -9.76 -12.82
CA PHE A 118 -7.88 -10.87 -12.31
C PHE A 118 -6.61 -11.05 -13.15
N TYR A 119 -5.45 -11.12 -12.51
CA TYR A 119 -4.16 -11.20 -13.19
C TYR A 119 -3.12 -11.97 -12.38
N SER A 120 -2.07 -12.43 -13.07
CA SER A 120 -0.89 -12.98 -12.42
C SER A 120 0.08 -11.85 -12.07
N SER A 121 0.55 -11.83 -10.83
CA SER A 121 1.51 -10.86 -10.31
C SER A 121 2.78 -11.54 -9.81
N ASP A 122 3.80 -10.75 -9.49
CA ASP A 122 5.02 -11.24 -8.84
C ASP A 122 4.69 -12.01 -7.53
N PHE A 123 3.67 -11.53 -6.81
CA PHE A 123 3.22 -12.05 -5.53
C PHE A 123 2.25 -13.25 -5.64
N GLY A 124 1.83 -13.64 -6.84
CA GLY A 124 0.83 -14.69 -7.06
C GLY A 124 -0.38 -14.19 -7.86
N LEU A 125 -1.50 -14.90 -7.78
CA LEU A 125 -2.73 -14.47 -8.44
C LEU A 125 -3.31 -13.28 -7.68
N CYS A 126 -3.73 -12.25 -8.40
CA CYS A 126 -4.31 -11.04 -7.82
C CYS A 126 -5.72 -10.80 -8.38
N LYS A 127 -6.64 -10.39 -7.51
CA LYS A 127 -7.98 -9.91 -7.85
C LYS A 127 -8.18 -8.48 -7.37
N VAL A 128 -8.78 -7.63 -8.20
CA VAL A 128 -9.28 -6.31 -7.76
C VAL A 128 -10.64 -6.52 -7.09
N GLU A 129 -10.71 -6.35 -5.77
CA GLU A 129 -11.97 -6.54 -5.02
C GLU A 129 -12.84 -5.30 -5.01
N ASN A 130 -12.21 -4.12 -4.94
CA ASN A 130 -12.90 -2.84 -4.88
C ASN A 130 -11.95 -1.73 -5.37
N ILE A 131 -12.47 -0.68 -6.00
CA ILE A 131 -11.71 0.48 -6.47
C ILE A 131 -11.98 1.76 -5.65
N ASP A 132 -12.90 1.69 -4.70
CA ASP A 132 -13.33 2.82 -3.86
C ASP A 132 -13.47 2.43 -2.38
N THR A 133 -12.37 1.96 -1.80
CA THR A 133 -12.29 1.64 -0.38
C THR A 133 -11.65 2.79 0.38
N THR A 134 -12.34 3.34 1.38
CA THR A 134 -11.77 4.38 2.24
C THR A 134 -10.94 3.75 3.36
N ILE A 135 -9.65 4.08 3.43
CA ILE A 135 -8.72 3.62 4.47
C ILE A 135 -8.23 4.83 5.28
N THR A 136 -8.24 4.69 6.60
CA THR A 136 -7.69 5.70 7.52
C THR A 136 -6.48 5.11 8.22
N VAL A 137 -5.34 5.79 8.12
CA VAL A 137 -4.06 5.45 8.77
C VAL A 137 -3.47 6.71 9.38
N ARG A 138 -2.30 6.59 10.03
CA ARG A 138 -1.61 7.76 10.63
C ARG A 138 -1.25 8.85 9.63
N ALA A 139 -0.98 8.50 8.37
CA ALA A 139 -0.71 9.46 7.31
C ALA A 139 -1.95 10.24 6.81
N GLY A 140 -3.16 9.85 7.23
CA GLY A 140 -4.41 10.49 6.82
C GLY A 140 -5.45 9.48 6.33
N LYS A 141 -6.43 10.00 5.57
CA LYS A 141 -7.56 9.25 5.01
C LYS A 141 -7.48 9.22 3.50
N PHE A 142 -7.53 8.02 2.90
CA PHE A 142 -7.27 7.79 1.49
C PHE A 142 -8.40 6.98 0.84
N ARG A 143 -8.77 7.34 -0.39
CA ARG A 143 -9.56 6.46 -1.28
C ARG A 143 -8.59 5.50 -1.98
N CYS A 144 -8.84 4.21 -1.82
CA CYS A 144 -7.93 3.14 -2.22
C CYS A 144 -8.61 2.12 -3.12
N ILE A 145 -7.79 1.51 -3.97
CA ILE A 145 -8.08 0.25 -4.65
C ILE A 145 -7.65 -0.88 -3.71
N LYS A 146 -8.53 -1.84 -3.50
CA LYS A 146 -8.31 -3.04 -2.69
C LYS A 146 -7.97 -4.21 -3.63
N TYR A 147 -6.71 -4.60 -3.61
CA TYR A 147 -6.20 -5.80 -4.29
C TYR A 147 -6.14 -6.95 -3.30
N LYS A 148 -6.59 -8.14 -3.70
CA LYS A 148 -6.42 -9.39 -2.96
C LYS A 148 -5.43 -10.28 -3.71
N PHE A 149 -4.34 -10.64 -3.05
CA PHE A 149 -3.36 -11.59 -3.54
C PHE A 149 -3.60 -12.94 -2.87
N TYR A 150 -3.69 -13.99 -3.69
CA TYR A 150 -3.80 -15.37 -3.24
C TYR A 150 -2.40 -15.99 -3.20
N ALA A 151 -2.09 -16.70 -2.12
CA ALA A 151 -0.87 -17.49 -2.03
C ALA A 151 -0.66 -18.37 -3.27
N ARG A 152 0.60 -18.50 -3.71
CA ARG A 152 0.96 -19.43 -4.77
C ARG A 152 0.54 -20.85 -4.35
N MET A 153 -0.43 -21.41 -5.08
CA MET A 153 -0.90 -22.78 -4.87
C MET A 153 0.30 -23.74 -4.95
N GLY A 154 0.58 -24.49 -3.88
CA GLY A 154 1.61 -25.53 -3.88
C GLY A 154 2.42 -25.67 -2.59
N THR A 155 2.46 -24.66 -1.72
CA THR A 155 3.26 -24.71 -0.47
C THR A 155 2.53 -25.31 0.73
N GLY A 156 1.25 -25.66 0.59
CA GLY A 156 0.41 -26.16 1.70
C GLY A 156 0.01 -25.10 2.74
N HIS A 157 0.59 -23.90 2.68
CA HIS A 157 0.26 -22.76 3.53
C HIS A 157 -0.53 -21.73 2.72
N GLY A 158 -1.85 -21.72 2.89
CA GLY A 158 -2.72 -20.71 2.30
C GLY A 158 -2.63 -19.41 3.10
N PHE A 159 -2.19 -18.34 2.45
CA PHE A 159 -2.29 -16.98 2.95
C PHE A 159 -3.01 -16.10 1.92
N ASP A 160 -3.69 -15.08 2.43
CA ASP A 160 -4.32 -14.02 1.64
C ASP A 160 -3.69 -12.69 2.06
N ASP A 161 -3.21 -11.93 1.08
CA ASP A 161 -2.74 -10.56 1.30
C ASP A 161 -3.72 -9.57 0.69
N TYR A 162 -4.11 -8.56 1.47
CA TYR A 162 -4.88 -7.42 0.97
C TYR A 162 -4.00 -6.19 0.88
N HIS A 163 -3.78 -5.67 -0.33
CA HIS A 163 -3.06 -4.42 -0.55
C HIS A 163 -4.07 -3.31 -0.85
N TYR A 164 -3.99 -2.22 -0.09
CA TYR A 164 -4.81 -1.03 -0.29
C TYR A 164 -3.91 0.07 -0.85
N CYS A 165 -4.12 0.43 -2.12
CA CYS A 165 -3.29 1.41 -2.84
C CYS A 165 -4.11 2.62 -3.25
N SER A 166 -3.61 3.83 -3.00
CA SER A 166 -4.24 5.07 -3.42
C SER A 166 -3.50 5.65 -4.64
N PRO A 167 -4.18 5.86 -5.79
CA PRO A 167 -3.56 6.46 -6.97
C PRO A 167 -2.87 7.79 -6.66
N GLY A 168 -1.64 7.95 -7.15
CA GLY A 168 -0.82 9.11 -6.88
C GLY A 168 -0.15 9.15 -5.49
N VAL A 169 -0.40 8.16 -4.62
CA VAL A 169 0.31 8.02 -3.34
C VAL A 169 1.09 6.72 -3.28
N GLY A 170 0.49 5.60 -3.70
CA GLY A 170 1.09 4.28 -3.58
C GLY A 170 0.37 3.40 -2.57
N LEU A 171 1.11 2.46 -1.98
CA LEU A 171 0.61 1.53 -0.98
C LEU A 171 0.28 2.29 0.32
N ILE A 172 -0.97 2.16 0.79
CA ILE A 172 -1.45 2.77 2.04
C ILE A 172 -1.46 1.76 3.18
N LYS A 173 -1.89 0.53 2.89
CA LYS A 173 -2.03 -0.53 3.89
C LYS A 173 -1.81 -1.92 3.28
N ILE A 174 -1.22 -2.83 4.05
CA ILE A 174 -1.23 -4.28 3.80
C ILE A 174 -1.86 -4.98 4.99
N GLU A 175 -2.73 -5.95 4.73
CA GLU A 175 -3.20 -6.91 5.72
C GLU A 175 -2.83 -8.32 5.28
N HIS A 176 -2.07 -9.03 6.13
CA HIS A 176 -1.68 -10.41 5.89
C HIS A 176 -2.57 -11.33 6.73
N LEU A 177 -3.23 -12.26 6.06
CA LEU A 177 -4.06 -13.28 6.71
C LEU A 177 -3.48 -14.65 6.40
N GLU A 178 -3.41 -15.50 7.41
CA GLU A 178 -3.01 -16.90 7.27
C GLU A 178 -4.16 -17.82 7.65
N ASN A 179 -4.21 -18.99 7.02
CA ASN A 179 -5.14 -20.05 7.41
C ASN A 179 -4.86 -20.50 8.85
N SER A 180 -5.91 -20.60 9.66
CA SER A 180 -5.84 -21.01 11.04
C SER A 180 -5.37 -22.46 11.16
N HIS A 181 -4.40 -22.69 12.04
CA HIS A 181 -3.97 -24.05 12.37
C HIS A 181 -5.07 -24.85 13.09
N SER A 182 -5.96 -24.19 13.82
CA SER A 182 -7.03 -24.84 14.58
C SER A 182 -8.29 -25.10 13.76
N GLN A 183 -8.52 -24.33 12.68
CA GLN A 183 -9.74 -24.39 11.88
C GLN A 183 -9.43 -24.22 10.38
N LYS A 184 -9.44 -25.33 9.64
CA LYS A 184 -9.15 -25.32 8.20
C LYS A 184 -10.15 -24.43 7.45
N GLY A 185 -9.62 -23.45 6.73
CA GLY A 185 -10.41 -22.54 5.89
C GLY A 185 -10.81 -21.24 6.59
N VAL A 186 -10.48 -21.09 7.88
CA VAL A 186 -10.64 -19.84 8.61
C VAL A 186 -9.35 -19.05 8.52
N PHE A 187 -9.41 -17.85 7.97
CA PHE A 187 -8.25 -16.97 7.86
C PHE A 187 -8.20 -16.02 9.04
N ILE A 188 -7.05 -15.95 9.71
CA ILE A 188 -6.81 -15.07 10.85
C ILE A 188 -5.75 -14.05 10.43
N LYS A 189 -5.98 -12.79 10.78
CA LYS A 189 -5.01 -11.72 10.55
C LYS A 189 -3.74 -11.99 11.36
N LYS A 190 -2.58 -11.94 10.70
CA LYS A 190 -1.28 -12.19 11.33
C LYS A 190 -0.44 -10.95 11.45
N SER A 191 -0.48 -10.10 10.45
CA SER A 191 0.23 -8.83 10.46
C SER A 191 -0.50 -7.77 9.66
N GLU A 192 -0.12 -6.54 9.92
CA GLU A 192 -0.60 -5.36 9.24
C GLU A 192 0.56 -4.40 9.01
N LYS A 193 0.57 -3.73 7.87
CA LYS A 193 1.48 -2.63 7.58
C LYS A 193 0.68 -1.40 7.19
N GLU A 194 0.98 -0.26 7.81
CA GLU A 194 0.27 1.00 7.56
C GLU A 194 1.24 2.13 7.22
N LEU A 195 0.80 3.00 6.31
CA LEU A 195 1.52 4.23 5.98
C LEU A 195 1.43 5.23 7.15
N ILE A 196 2.59 5.65 7.64
CA ILE A 196 2.72 6.62 8.73
C ILE A 196 2.90 8.04 8.19
N SER A 197 3.73 8.18 7.17
CA SER A 197 3.98 9.46 6.51
C SER A 197 4.62 9.22 5.14
N TYR A 198 4.50 10.20 4.24
CA TYR A 198 5.14 10.17 2.94
C TYR A 198 5.59 11.57 2.51
N ASN A 199 6.51 11.62 1.56
CA ASN A 199 6.94 12.83 0.87
C ASN A 199 7.05 12.50 -0.62
N ILE A 200 6.13 13.05 -1.40
CA ILE A 200 6.10 12.90 -2.86
C ILE A 200 6.43 14.27 -3.43
N LYS A 201 7.42 14.31 -4.32
CA LYS A 201 7.79 15.52 -5.05
C LYS A 201 6.89 15.67 -6.26
N ASP A 202 6.44 16.90 -6.49
CA ASP A 202 5.76 17.31 -7.72
C ASP A 202 6.74 17.43 -8.90
#